data_AF-A0A2V5LZJ9-F1
#
_entry.id   AF-A0A2V5LZJ9-F1
#
_cell.length_a   1.000
_cell.length_b   1.000
_cell.length_c   1.000
_cell.angle_alpha   90.00
_cell.angle_beta   90.00
_cell.angle_gamma   90.00
#
_symmetry.space_group_name_H-M   'P 1'
#
loop_
_entity.id
_entity.type
_entity.pdbx_description
1 polymer ?
#
loop_
_entity_poly.entity_id
_entity_poly.type
_entity_poly.pdbx_seq_one_letter_code
_entity_poly.pdbx_strand_id
1 'polypeptide(L)'
;MAEELKSRPGETAAHAALKRLTLLWAQAHGYSACGFEVQLPRCRFRADVAAYRPNGNEIGTSAVFECKQAFPDLRRDNGCSADTANRLEKVFRRCQVLEKNLRIHYPALRIPDSLFSDFDSHNFAAIDHRGYARVLRELSALRNRLFDCTKFERLIRYCCANLFFLVLPKRLFRESEIPFGWGALIECDGNLILKRKPPCHEVSSADRLKLLERIAAAGTRNVNRQ
;
A
#
# COMPACT_ATOMS: atom_id res chain seq x y z
N MET A 1 -11.90 -26.95 -12.86
CA MET A 1 -13.10 -26.55 -12.12
C MET A 1 -12.82 -25.19 -11.47
N ALA A 2 -12.99 -24.11 -12.23
CA ALA A 2 -12.80 -22.76 -11.73
C ALA A 2 -14.17 -22.24 -11.27
N GLU A 3 -14.43 -22.34 -9.96
CA GLU A 3 -15.58 -21.70 -9.35
C GLU A 3 -15.43 -20.18 -9.59
N GLU A 4 -16.26 -19.62 -10.47
CA GLU A 4 -16.37 -18.18 -10.63
C GLU A 4 -16.85 -17.60 -9.31
N LEU A 5 -15.95 -16.89 -8.61
CA LEU A 5 -16.31 -15.94 -7.57
C LEU A 5 -17.31 -14.96 -8.19
N LYS A 6 -18.61 -15.20 -7.95
CA LYS A 6 -19.70 -14.33 -8.44
C LYS A 6 -19.37 -12.89 -8.09
N SER A 7 -19.16 -12.06 -9.12
CA SER A 7 -18.86 -10.65 -8.91
C SER A 7 -20.07 -9.95 -8.31
N ARG A 8 -19.82 -9.08 -7.34
CA ARG A 8 -20.88 -8.27 -6.71
C ARG A 8 -21.42 -7.21 -7.68
N PRO A 9 -22.64 -6.67 -7.47
CA PRO A 9 -23.12 -5.55 -8.27
C PRO A 9 -22.12 -4.38 -8.20
N GLY A 10 -21.56 -4.00 -9.35
CA GLY A 10 -20.55 -2.94 -9.47
C GLY A 10 -19.08 -3.39 -9.42
N GLU A 11 -18.79 -4.67 -9.11
CA GLU A 11 -17.44 -5.22 -9.19
C GLU A 11 -17.19 -5.85 -10.56
N THR A 12 -16.14 -5.39 -11.24
CA THR A 12 -15.75 -5.94 -12.55
C THR A 12 -14.95 -7.23 -12.38
N ALA A 13 -14.93 -8.07 -13.42
CA ALA A 13 -14.08 -9.26 -13.45
C ALA A 13 -12.59 -8.93 -13.27
N ALA A 14 -12.13 -7.79 -13.81
CA ALA A 14 -10.74 -7.35 -13.66
C ALA A 14 -10.39 -6.96 -12.22
N HIS A 15 -11.30 -6.32 -11.47
CA HIS A 15 -11.08 -6.01 -10.06
C HIS A 15 -11.07 -7.28 -9.21
N ALA A 16 -11.99 -8.21 -9.46
CA ALA A 16 -12.02 -9.51 -8.80
C ALA A 16 -10.74 -10.32 -9.08
N ALA A 17 -10.22 -10.28 -10.31
CA ALA A 17 -8.96 -10.91 -10.67
C ALA A 17 -7.77 -10.30 -9.90
N LEU A 18 -7.69 -8.96 -9.78
CA LEU A 18 -6.65 -8.30 -8.99
C LEU A 18 -6.70 -8.70 -7.51
N LYS A 19 -7.90 -8.78 -6.92
CA LYS A 19 -8.08 -9.26 -5.54
C LYS A 19 -7.59 -10.69 -5.37
N ARG A 20 -7.94 -11.58 -6.31
CA ARG A 20 -7.49 -12.97 -6.30
C ARG A 20 -5.96 -13.07 -6.38
N LEU A 21 -5.33 -12.34 -7.30
CA LEU A 21 -3.87 -12.29 -7.43
C LEU A 21 -3.20 -11.74 -6.17
N THR A 22 -3.84 -10.76 -5.52
CA THR A 22 -3.39 -10.20 -4.23
C THR A 22 -3.37 -11.26 -3.13
N LEU A 23 -4.43 -12.06 -3.04
CA LEU A 23 -4.49 -13.14 -2.06
C LEU A 23 -3.41 -14.19 -2.31
N LEU A 24 -3.23 -14.63 -3.56
CA LEU A 24 -2.19 -15.60 -3.94
C LEU A 24 -0.79 -15.07 -3.61
N TRP A 25 -0.52 -13.80 -3.95
CA TRP A 25 0.74 -13.15 -3.62
C TRP A 25 0.96 -13.11 -2.10
N ALA A 26 -0.05 -12.72 -1.32
CA ALA A 26 0.06 -12.66 0.13
C ALA A 26 0.37 -14.06 0.72
N GLN A 27 -0.33 -15.10 0.28
CA GLN A 27 -0.06 -16.47 0.73
C GLN A 27 1.38 -16.90 0.42
N ALA A 28 1.87 -16.63 -0.80
CA ALA A 28 3.24 -16.93 -1.20
C ALA A 28 4.31 -16.18 -0.37
N HIS A 29 3.94 -15.05 0.26
CA HIS A 29 4.83 -14.24 1.11
C HIS A 29 4.61 -14.47 2.62
N GLY A 30 4.00 -15.61 2.97
CA GLY A 30 3.86 -16.10 4.34
C GLY A 30 2.64 -15.58 5.10
N TYR A 31 1.73 -14.86 4.44
CA TYR A 31 0.48 -14.45 5.08
C TYR A 31 -0.49 -15.64 5.14
N SER A 32 -0.60 -16.25 6.31
CA SER A 32 -1.39 -17.47 6.53
C SER A 32 -2.89 -17.23 6.66
N ALA A 33 -3.32 -16.01 7.02
CA ALA A 33 -4.73 -15.63 7.08
C ALA A 33 -5.01 -14.48 6.11
N CYS A 34 -5.95 -14.66 5.19
CA CYS A 34 -6.35 -13.64 4.21
C CYS A 34 -7.87 -13.54 4.13
N GLY A 35 -8.38 -12.35 3.86
CA GLY A 35 -9.81 -12.11 3.70
C GLY A 35 -10.09 -11.03 2.67
N PHE A 36 -11.18 -11.19 1.93
CA PHE A 36 -11.70 -10.17 1.04
C PHE A 36 -12.64 -9.23 1.80
N GLU A 37 -12.68 -7.95 1.41
CA GLU A 37 -13.69 -6.99 1.89
C GLU A 37 -13.70 -6.83 3.42
N VAL A 38 -12.50 -6.78 4.01
CA VAL A 38 -12.30 -6.82 5.46
C VAL A 38 -12.52 -5.44 6.06
N GLN A 39 -13.38 -5.36 7.07
CA GLN A 39 -13.62 -4.12 7.82
C GLN A 39 -12.38 -3.74 8.64
N LEU A 40 -11.85 -2.54 8.45
CA LEU A 40 -10.62 -2.11 9.12
C LEU A 40 -10.87 -1.57 10.53
N PRO A 41 -9.96 -1.85 11.50
CA PRO A 41 -10.10 -1.33 12.85
C PRO A 41 -10.08 0.21 12.82
N ARG A 42 -10.79 0.82 13.77
CA ARG A 42 -10.79 2.28 14.01
C ARG A 42 -11.31 3.15 12.86
N CYS A 43 -11.85 2.57 11.78
CA CYS A 43 -12.51 3.31 10.72
C CYS A 43 -13.67 2.54 10.07
N ARG A 44 -14.49 3.27 9.31
CA ARG A 44 -15.62 2.69 8.57
C ARG A 44 -15.22 2.02 7.25
N PHE A 45 -13.94 2.09 6.86
CA PHE A 45 -13.49 1.59 5.59
C PHE A 45 -13.33 0.07 5.58
N ARG A 46 -13.49 -0.50 4.38
CA ARG A 46 -13.12 -1.88 4.08
C ARG A 46 -11.91 -1.88 3.16
N ALA A 47 -11.02 -2.83 3.41
CA ALA A 47 -9.94 -3.18 2.51
C ALA A 47 -10.42 -4.20 1.50
N ASP A 48 -9.97 -4.09 0.26
CA ASP A 48 -10.24 -5.07 -0.79
C ASP A 48 -9.71 -6.45 -0.38
N VAL A 49 -8.47 -6.48 0.12
CA VAL A 49 -7.86 -7.65 0.77
C VAL A 49 -7.15 -7.20 2.05
N ALA A 50 -7.28 -7.97 3.11
CA ALA A 50 -6.40 -7.86 4.28
C ALA A 50 -5.79 -9.22 4.59
N ALA A 51 -4.56 -9.20 5.07
CA ALA A 51 -3.78 -10.39 5.32
C ALA A 51 -3.03 -10.30 6.66
N TYR A 52 -2.77 -11.44 7.27
CA TYR A 52 -2.04 -11.59 8.52
C TYR A 52 -0.98 -12.68 8.37
N ARG A 53 0.21 -12.38 8.88
CA ARG A 53 1.35 -13.30 8.97
C ARG A 53 1.78 -13.42 10.44
N PRO A 54 1.74 -14.61 11.06
CA PRO A 54 2.23 -14.85 12.41
C PRO A 54 3.71 -14.47 12.58
N ASN A 55 4.13 -14.13 13.79
CA ASN A 55 5.54 -13.89 14.13
C ASN A 55 5.92 -14.69 15.38
N GLY A 56 6.10 -16.00 15.23
CA GLY A 56 6.41 -16.89 16.34
C GLY A 56 5.36 -16.79 17.45
N ASN A 57 5.80 -16.46 18.67
CA ASN A 57 4.95 -16.36 19.86
C ASN A 57 4.26 -15.00 20.03
N GLU A 58 4.59 -14.01 19.19
CA GLU A 58 3.98 -12.69 19.25
C GLU A 58 2.85 -12.53 18.23
N ILE A 59 1.95 -11.58 18.49
CA ILE A 59 1.00 -11.13 17.46
C ILE A 59 1.81 -10.64 16.26
N GLY A 60 1.48 -11.20 15.10
CA GLY A 60 2.26 -11.04 13.88
C GLY A 60 2.02 -9.73 13.13
N THR A 61 2.37 -9.73 11.85
CA THR A 61 2.27 -8.56 10.96
C THR A 61 0.97 -8.61 10.17
N SER A 62 0.28 -7.48 10.09
CA SER A 62 -0.91 -7.30 9.25
C SER A 62 -0.62 -6.45 8.03
N ALA A 63 -1.26 -6.77 6.91
CA ALA A 63 -1.18 -6.01 5.66
C ALA A 63 -2.58 -5.73 5.10
N VAL A 64 -2.73 -4.54 4.53
CA VAL A 64 -3.94 -4.10 3.82
C VAL A 64 -3.58 -3.82 2.37
N PHE A 65 -4.44 -4.28 1.48
CA PHE A 65 -4.29 -4.14 0.05
C PHE A 65 -5.53 -3.47 -0.54
N GLU A 66 -5.30 -2.46 -1.38
CA GLU A 66 -6.33 -1.74 -2.12
C GLU A 66 -6.07 -1.95 -3.60
N CYS A 67 -7.03 -2.57 -4.30
CA CYS A 67 -6.94 -2.93 -5.71
C CYS A 67 -7.61 -1.84 -6.55
N LYS A 68 -6.88 -1.23 -7.50
CA LYS A 68 -7.42 -0.20 -8.40
C LYS A 68 -7.14 -0.56 -9.85
N GLN A 69 -8.19 -0.51 -10.68
CA GLN A 69 -8.16 -0.99 -12.07
C GLN A 69 -8.27 0.11 -13.13
N ALA A 70 -8.67 1.32 -12.73
CA ALA A 70 -8.80 2.49 -13.61
C ALA A 70 -8.27 3.77 -12.97
N PHE A 71 -7.86 4.74 -13.79
CA PHE A 71 -7.43 6.05 -13.32
C PHE A 71 -8.51 6.82 -12.55
N PRO A 72 -9.80 6.80 -12.90
CA PRO A 72 -10.85 7.42 -12.08
C PRO A 72 -11.06 6.75 -10.72
N ASP A 73 -10.81 5.43 -10.61
CA ASP A 73 -10.85 4.73 -9.30
C ASP A 73 -9.68 5.13 -8.40
N LEU A 74 -8.56 5.51 -9.04
CA LEU A 74 -7.31 5.87 -8.42
C LEU A 74 -7.26 7.38 -8.10
N ARG A 75 -7.63 8.23 -9.06
CA ARG A 75 -7.65 9.68 -8.99
C ARG A 75 -9.10 10.14 -8.90
N ARG A 76 -9.47 10.86 -7.84
CA ARG A 76 -10.81 11.46 -7.80
C ARG A 76 -10.97 12.53 -8.88
N ASP A 77 -12.21 12.76 -9.31
CA ASP A 77 -12.66 13.83 -10.20
C ASP A 77 -12.53 15.25 -9.61
N ASN A 78 -11.39 15.59 -9.01
CA ASN A 78 -11.15 16.93 -8.45
C ASN A 78 -10.77 17.97 -9.54
N GLY A 79 -11.12 17.74 -10.81
CA GLY A 79 -10.97 18.71 -11.92
C GLY A 79 -9.54 19.20 -12.25
N CYS A 80 -8.50 18.58 -11.70
CA CYS A 80 -7.12 19.11 -11.75
C CYS A 80 -6.05 18.03 -12.01
N SER A 81 -6.42 16.89 -12.61
CA SER A 81 -5.60 15.67 -12.56
C SER A 81 -4.30 15.75 -13.37
N ALA A 82 -4.31 16.33 -14.57
CA ALA A 82 -3.13 16.37 -15.43
C ALA A 82 -2.05 17.32 -14.90
N ASP A 83 -2.44 18.54 -14.51
CA ASP A 83 -1.50 19.55 -14.02
C ASP A 83 -0.94 19.17 -12.64
N THR A 84 -1.79 18.63 -11.76
CA THR A 84 -1.36 18.09 -10.47
C THR A 84 -0.44 16.88 -10.64
N ALA A 85 -0.73 15.97 -11.57
CA ALA A 85 0.14 14.82 -11.86
C ALA A 85 1.49 15.27 -12.43
N ASN A 86 1.50 16.24 -13.35
CA ASN A 86 2.73 16.79 -13.91
C ASN A 86 3.58 17.47 -12.83
N ARG A 87 2.95 18.23 -11.93
CA ARG A 87 3.65 18.85 -10.80
C ARG A 87 4.17 17.80 -9.82
N LEU A 88 3.38 16.76 -9.53
CA LEU A 88 3.79 15.65 -8.68
C LEU A 88 5.02 14.94 -9.24
N GLU A 89 5.05 14.68 -10.54
CA GLU A 89 6.20 14.09 -11.22
C GLU A 89 7.46 14.97 -11.10
N LYS A 90 7.33 16.28 -11.30
CA LYS A 90 8.45 17.24 -11.13
C LYS A 90 9.00 17.23 -9.71
N VAL A 91 8.13 17.29 -8.70
CA VAL A 91 8.54 17.29 -7.28
C VAL A 91 9.13 15.93 -6.89
N PHE A 92 8.61 14.83 -7.45
CA PHE A 92 9.13 13.49 -7.21
C PHE A 92 10.56 13.33 -7.74
N ARG A 93 10.83 13.77 -8.97
CA ARG A 93 12.20 13.81 -9.52
C ARG A 93 13.15 14.64 -8.67
N ARG A 94 12.68 15.79 -8.18
CA ARG A 94 13.46 16.62 -7.25
C ARG A 94 13.78 15.87 -5.95
N CYS A 95 12.85 15.08 -5.43
CA CYS A 95 13.08 14.24 -4.25
C CYS A 95 14.16 13.20 -4.52
N GLN A 96 14.09 12.49 -5.66
CA GLN A 96 15.09 11.49 -6.04
C GLN A 96 16.50 12.08 -6.18
N VAL A 97 16.63 13.25 -6.80
CA VAL A 97 17.91 13.96 -6.91
C VAL A 97 18.44 14.34 -5.51
N LEU A 98 17.56 14.84 -4.65
CA LEU A 98 17.95 15.23 -3.29
C LEU A 98 18.38 14.01 -2.47
N GLU A 99 17.63 12.91 -2.51
CA GLU A 99 17.99 11.66 -1.85
C GLU A 99 19.34 11.14 -2.35
N LYS A 100 19.58 11.15 -3.67
CA LYS A 100 20.87 10.76 -4.25
C LYS A 100 22.02 11.58 -3.68
N ASN A 101 21.85 12.90 -3.56
CA ASN A 101 22.86 13.77 -2.97
C ASN A 101 23.03 13.53 -1.46
N LEU A 102 21.93 13.33 -0.73
CA LEU A 102 21.97 13.03 0.70
C LEU A 102 22.69 11.71 1.00
N ARG A 103 22.58 10.69 0.15
CA ARG A 103 23.34 9.45 0.29
C ARG A 103 24.85 9.67 0.22
N ILE A 104 25.29 10.59 -0.63
CA ILE A 104 26.72 10.95 -0.78
C ILE A 104 27.21 11.71 0.45
N HIS A 105 26.43 12.68 0.94
CA HIS A 105 26.83 13.53 2.07
C HIS A 105 26.66 12.88 3.44
N TYR A 106 25.73 11.93 3.58
CA TYR A 106 25.38 11.28 4.85
C TYR A 106 25.37 9.74 4.72
N PRO A 107 26.53 9.11 4.42
CA PRO A 107 26.61 7.65 4.25
C PRO A 107 26.26 6.89 5.54
N ALA A 108 26.41 7.51 6.72
CA ALA A 108 26.07 6.93 8.01
C ALA A 108 24.56 6.68 8.21
N LEU A 109 23.70 7.19 7.33
CA LEU A 109 22.25 6.96 7.39
C LEU A 109 21.82 5.64 6.74
N ARG A 110 22.77 4.89 6.16
CA ARG A 110 22.52 3.59 5.52
C ARG A 110 22.05 2.55 6.55
N ILE A 111 20.98 1.85 6.23
CA ILE A 111 20.47 0.70 6.98
C ILE A 111 20.78 -0.55 6.14
N PRO A 112 21.66 -1.47 6.61
CA PRO A 112 22.03 -2.68 5.89
C PRO A 112 20.92 -3.73 5.97
N ASP A 113 19.78 -3.48 5.31
CA ASP A 113 18.61 -4.35 5.27
C ASP A 113 18.50 -5.17 3.96
N SER A 114 19.51 -5.10 3.10
CA SER A 114 19.61 -5.85 1.84
C SER A 114 20.91 -6.65 1.73
N LEU A 115 20.89 -7.73 0.94
CA LEU A 115 22.11 -8.48 0.59
C LEU A 115 23.07 -7.68 -0.30
N PHE A 116 22.56 -6.65 -0.99
CA PHE A 116 23.32 -5.78 -1.87
C PHE A 116 23.23 -4.33 -1.38
N SER A 117 24.38 -3.68 -1.19
CA SER A 117 24.49 -2.33 -0.62
C SER A 117 23.75 -1.26 -1.41
N ASP A 118 23.60 -1.43 -2.73
CA ASP A 118 22.90 -0.49 -3.59
C ASP A 118 21.39 -0.43 -3.31
N PHE A 119 20.86 -1.46 -2.64
CA PHE A 119 19.45 -1.60 -2.28
C PHE A 119 19.19 -1.36 -0.79
N ASP A 120 20.21 -0.96 -0.02
CA ASP A 120 20.07 -0.62 1.38
C ASP A 120 19.13 0.58 1.57
N SER A 121 18.26 0.47 2.59
CA SER A 121 17.41 1.57 3.02
C SER A 121 18.24 2.70 3.65
N HIS A 122 17.68 3.91 3.72
CA HIS A 122 18.37 5.07 4.29
C HIS A 122 17.44 5.86 5.23
N ASN A 123 17.91 6.19 6.43
CA ASN A 123 17.15 6.93 7.43
C ASN A 123 17.36 8.46 7.33
N PHE A 124 16.79 9.09 6.30
CA PHE A 124 16.88 10.55 6.13
C PHE A 124 16.13 11.35 7.21
N ALA A 125 15.27 10.71 8.01
CA ALA A 125 14.56 11.39 9.10
C ALA A 125 15.51 11.78 10.25
N ALA A 126 16.69 11.15 10.35
CA ALA A 126 17.63 11.39 11.43
C ALA A 126 18.37 12.75 11.36
N ILE A 127 18.36 13.44 10.21
CA ILE A 127 19.17 14.65 9.97
C ILE A 127 18.38 15.96 9.91
N ASP A 128 17.06 15.94 10.19
CA ASP A 128 16.14 17.10 10.13
C ASP A 128 16.39 18.06 8.94
N HIS A 129 16.62 17.50 7.75
CA HIS A 129 17.03 18.29 6.60
C HIS A 129 15.84 19.10 6.05
N ARG A 130 15.79 20.42 6.34
CA ARG A 130 14.68 21.33 6.00
C ARG A 130 14.22 21.28 4.53
N GLY A 131 15.17 21.24 3.59
CA GLY A 131 14.86 21.18 2.14
C GLY A 131 14.12 19.90 1.76
N TYR A 132 14.63 18.75 2.19
CA TYR A 132 14.01 17.43 2.07
C TYR A 132 12.64 17.38 2.75
N ALA A 133 12.52 17.85 3.99
CA ALA A 133 11.24 17.92 4.69
C ALA A 133 10.20 18.77 3.94
N ARG A 134 10.61 19.87 3.30
CA ARG A 134 9.72 20.69 2.44
C ARG A 134 9.26 19.93 1.20
N VAL A 135 10.17 19.22 0.52
CA VAL A 135 9.84 18.42 -0.67
C VAL A 135 8.89 17.29 -0.31
N LEU A 136 9.12 16.57 0.80
CA LEU A 136 8.22 15.52 1.28
C LEU A 136 6.82 16.06 1.62
N ARG A 137 6.72 17.24 2.24
CA ARG A 137 5.43 17.88 2.52
C ARG A 137 4.69 18.23 1.22
N GLU A 138 5.39 18.78 0.22
CA GLU A 138 4.78 19.09 -1.08
C GLU A 138 4.33 17.82 -1.82
N LEU A 139 5.14 16.75 -1.80
CA LEU A 139 4.76 15.44 -2.34
C LEU A 139 3.50 14.89 -1.68
N SER A 140 3.44 14.94 -0.35
CA SER A 140 2.29 14.46 0.40
C SER A 140 1.03 15.25 0.02
N ALA A 141 1.12 16.58 -0.03
CA ALA A 141 0.00 17.44 -0.41
C ALA A 141 -0.49 17.18 -1.85
N LEU A 142 0.42 17.01 -2.81
CA LEU A 142 0.07 16.74 -4.21
C LEU A 142 -0.55 15.36 -4.40
N ARG A 143 0.00 14.33 -3.74
CA ARG A 143 -0.60 12.99 -3.71
C ARG A 143 -2.00 13.04 -3.11
N ASN A 144 -2.16 13.67 -1.95
CA ASN A 144 -3.45 13.80 -1.28
C ASN A 144 -4.51 14.53 -2.13
N ARG A 145 -4.11 15.47 -3.00
CA ARG A 145 -5.04 16.13 -3.94
C ARG A 145 -5.48 15.21 -5.09
N LEU A 146 -4.59 14.35 -5.58
CA LEU A 146 -4.91 13.37 -6.61
C LEU A 146 -5.83 12.26 -6.07
N PHE A 147 -5.55 11.80 -4.85
CA PHE A 147 -6.31 10.74 -4.20
C PHE A 147 -7.57 11.28 -3.52
N ASP A 148 -8.50 10.37 -3.20
CA ASP A 148 -9.50 10.63 -2.18
C ASP A 148 -8.78 11.09 -0.90
N CYS A 149 -8.79 12.40 -0.65
CA CYS A 149 -8.04 13.16 0.37
C CYS A 149 -8.09 12.57 1.78
N THR A 150 -8.89 11.53 2.01
CA THR A 150 -9.14 10.98 3.34
C THR A 150 -8.92 9.48 3.44
N LYS A 151 -9.18 8.63 2.43
CA LYS A 151 -9.12 7.17 2.66
C LYS A 151 -7.69 6.74 2.99
N PHE A 152 -6.76 6.85 2.05
CA PHE A 152 -5.39 6.34 2.22
C PHE A 152 -4.66 7.00 3.38
N GLU A 153 -4.85 8.30 3.57
CA GLU A 153 -4.26 9.03 4.69
C GLU A 153 -4.85 8.57 6.03
N ARG A 154 -6.17 8.37 6.13
CA ARG A 154 -6.81 7.91 7.38
C ARG A 154 -6.40 6.49 7.74
N LEU A 155 -6.21 5.61 6.75
CA LEU A 155 -5.77 4.24 7.01
C LEU A 155 -4.39 4.21 7.70
N ILE A 156 -3.46 5.07 7.24
CA ILE A 156 -2.16 5.23 7.89
C ILE A 156 -2.30 5.95 9.24
N ARG A 157 -3.03 7.08 9.27
CA ARG A 157 -3.20 7.90 10.49
C ARG A 157 -3.78 7.10 11.65
N TYR A 158 -4.69 6.18 11.37
CA TYR A 158 -5.29 5.32 12.39
C TYR A 158 -4.55 4.00 12.61
N CYS A 159 -3.40 3.80 11.93
CA CYS A 159 -2.58 2.60 12.04
C CYS A 159 -3.41 1.32 11.86
N CYS A 160 -4.27 1.27 10.83
CA CYS A 160 -5.21 0.17 10.64
C CYS A 160 -4.54 -1.19 10.37
N ALA A 161 -3.27 -1.18 9.92
CA ALA A 161 -2.44 -2.35 9.67
C ALA A 161 -0.96 -1.95 9.69
N ASN A 162 -0.05 -2.92 9.73
CA ASN A 162 1.39 -2.63 9.73
C ASN A 162 1.89 -2.20 8.34
N LEU A 163 1.34 -2.80 7.27
CA LEU A 163 1.76 -2.54 5.90
C LEU A 163 0.55 -2.19 5.02
N PHE A 164 0.72 -1.25 4.09
CA PHE A 164 -0.31 -0.83 3.16
C PHE A 164 0.20 -0.95 1.72
N PHE A 165 -0.55 -1.64 0.87
CA PHE A 165 -0.19 -1.89 -0.52
C PHE A 165 -1.29 -1.40 -1.47
N LEU A 166 -0.88 -0.64 -2.47
CA LEU A 166 -1.72 -0.33 -3.61
C LEU A 166 -1.43 -1.36 -4.71
N VAL A 167 -2.47 -2.06 -5.17
CA VAL A 167 -2.37 -3.10 -6.19
C VAL A 167 -2.94 -2.58 -7.50
N LEU A 168 -2.12 -2.56 -8.55
CA LEU A 168 -2.44 -1.91 -9.83
C LEU A 168 -2.03 -2.78 -11.03
N PRO A 169 -2.76 -2.74 -12.15
CA PRO A 169 -2.25 -3.17 -13.45
C PRO A 169 -1.01 -2.35 -13.85
N LYS A 170 -0.06 -2.97 -14.56
CA LYS A 170 1.16 -2.31 -15.08
C LYS A 170 0.91 -0.96 -15.74
N ARG A 171 -0.15 -0.85 -16.55
CA ARG A 171 -0.52 0.38 -17.28
C ARG A 171 -0.89 1.58 -16.38
N LEU A 172 -1.28 1.33 -15.12
CA LEU A 172 -1.65 2.38 -14.17
C LEU A 172 -0.53 2.77 -13.22
N PHE A 173 0.57 2.03 -13.20
CA PHE A 173 1.66 2.29 -12.29
C PHE A 173 2.39 3.58 -12.65
N ARG A 174 2.41 4.51 -11.68
CA ARG A 174 3.29 5.67 -11.67
C ARG A 174 3.83 5.82 -10.27
N GLU A 175 5.15 5.73 -10.12
CA GLU A 175 5.79 5.74 -8.80
C GLU A 175 5.51 7.02 -8.01
N SER A 176 5.51 8.16 -8.72
CA SER A 176 5.17 9.46 -8.17
C SER A 176 3.76 9.50 -7.59
N GLU A 177 2.82 8.72 -8.14
CA GLU A 177 1.43 8.63 -7.70
C GLU A 177 1.20 7.61 -6.58
N ILE A 178 2.19 6.84 -6.12
CA ILE A 178 1.93 5.95 -4.97
C ILE A 178 1.80 6.77 -3.68
N PRO A 179 0.69 6.67 -2.92
CA PRO A 179 0.46 7.47 -1.72
C PRO A 179 1.61 7.37 -0.71
N PHE A 180 1.82 8.43 0.08
CA PHE A 180 2.83 8.40 1.14
C PHE A 180 2.49 7.30 2.16
N GLY A 181 3.49 6.51 2.57
CA GLY A 181 3.30 5.36 3.49
C GLY A 181 2.76 4.10 2.83
N TRP A 182 2.53 4.10 1.51
CA TRP A 182 2.07 2.93 0.76
C TRP A 182 3.19 2.31 -0.08
N GLY A 183 3.13 0.99 -0.20
CA GLY A 183 3.86 0.19 -1.18
C GLY A 183 3.03 -0.01 -2.45
N ALA A 184 3.64 -0.61 -3.47
CA ALA A 184 3.00 -0.87 -4.74
C ALA A 184 3.28 -2.29 -5.24
N LEU A 185 2.21 -3.01 -5.55
CA LEU A 185 2.23 -4.33 -6.19
C LEU A 185 1.62 -4.22 -7.58
N ILE A 186 2.38 -4.63 -8.59
CA ILE A 186 2.00 -4.44 -9.98
C ILE A 186 1.66 -5.77 -10.62
N GLU A 187 0.46 -5.86 -11.18
CA GLU A 187 0.04 -6.98 -12.00
C GLU A 187 0.78 -6.96 -13.33
N CYS A 188 1.50 -8.06 -13.58
CA CYS A 188 2.22 -8.38 -14.81
C CYS A 188 2.05 -9.89 -15.06
N ASP A 189 1.49 -10.24 -16.22
CA ASP A 189 1.40 -11.62 -16.70
C ASP A 189 0.77 -12.59 -15.68
N GLY A 190 -0.31 -12.14 -15.01
CA GLY A 190 -1.03 -12.96 -14.04
C GLY A 190 -0.30 -13.12 -12.70
N ASN A 191 0.73 -12.33 -12.43
CA ASN A 191 1.45 -12.30 -11.16
C ASN A 191 1.56 -10.88 -10.60
N LEU A 192 1.76 -10.76 -9.29
CA LEU A 192 2.05 -9.47 -8.65
C LEU A 192 3.54 -9.32 -8.36
N ILE A 193 4.11 -8.20 -8.81
CA ILE A 193 5.51 -7.84 -8.59
C ILE A 193 5.58 -6.66 -7.64
N LEU A 194 6.36 -6.78 -6.57
CA LEU A 194 6.63 -5.67 -5.65
C LEU A 194 7.50 -4.62 -6.35
N LYS A 195 6.94 -3.43 -6.57
CA LYS A 195 7.67 -2.28 -7.15
C LYS A 195 8.10 -1.25 -6.12
N ARG A 196 7.37 -1.14 -5.01
CA ARG A 196 7.73 -0.25 -3.89
C ARG A 196 7.42 -0.94 -2.57
N LYS A 197 8.43 -1.11 -1.71
CA LYS A 197 8.29 -1.62 -0.34
C LYS A 197 7.58 -0.55 0.52
N PRO A 198 6.48 -0.89 1.23
CA PRO A 198 5.90 0.03 2.20
C PRO A 198 6.78 0.15 3.45
N PRO A 199 6.77 1.29 4.13
CA PRO A 199 7.27 1.36 5.50
C PRO A 199 6.42 0.48 6.42
N CYS A 200 7.04 -0.07 7.46
CA CYS A 200 6.31 -0.76 8.52
C CYS A 200 5.82 0.26 9.54
N HIS A 201 4.52 0.23 9.84
CA HIS A 201 3.90 1.05 10.86
C HIS A 201 3.78 0.26 12.17
N GLU A 202 4.06 0.95 13.27
CA GLU A 202 3.80 0.45 14.61
C GLU A 202 2.30 0.43 14.88
N VAL A 203 1.79 -0.77 15.21
CA VAL A 203 0.37 -1.02 15.50
C VAL A 203 0.28 -1.79 16.79
N SER A 204 -0.60 -1.35 17.69
CA SER A 204 -0.82 -2.02 18.98
C SER A 204 -1.17 -3.51 18.78
N SER A 205 -0.70 -4.38 19.66
CA SER A 205 -1.04 -5.82 19.60
C SER A 205 -2.55 -6.07 19.64
N ALA A 206 -3.30 -5.23 20.37
CA ALA A 206 -4.76 -5.30 20.43
C ALA A 206 -5.41 -5.00 19.06
N ASP A 207 -4.96 -3.96 18.35
CA ASP A 207 -5.49 -3.62 17.02
C ASP A 207 -5.12 -4.67 15.98
N ARG A 208 -3.90 -5.24 16.06
CA ARG A 208 -3.46 -6.33 15.19
C ARG A 208 -4.32 -7.59 15.37
N LEU A 209 -4.61 -7.96 16.63
CA LEU A 209 -5.50 -9.07 16.94
C LEU A 209 -6.93 -8.82 16.42
N LYS A 210 -7.46 -7.61 16.63
CA LYS A 210 -8.78 -7.23 16.16
C LYS A 210 -8.90 -7.28 14.63
N LEU A 211 -7.85 -6.93 13.89
CA LEU A 211 -7.83 -7.08 12.45
C LEU A 211 -7.81 -8.57 12.06
N LEU A 212 -7.02 -9.40 12.73
CA LEU A 212 -7.01 -10.86 12.50
C LEU A 212 -8.39 -11.48 12.69
N GLU A 213 -9.10 -11.16 13.78
CA GLU A 213 -10.47 -11.63 14.02
C GLU A 213 -11.41 -11.24 12.86
N ARG A 214 -11.26 -10.03 12.33
CA ARG A 214 -12.08 -9.54 11.21
C ARG A 214 -11.72 -10.18 9.88
N ILE A 215 -10.45 -10.52 9.67
CA ILE A 215 -9.99 -11.32 8.53
C ILE A 215 -10.65 -12.71 8.61
N ALA A 216 -10.55 -13.38 9.76
CA ALA A 216 -11.16 -14.69 9.98
C ALA A 216 -12.68 -14.65 9.75
N ALA A 217 -13.38 -13.68 10.35
CA ALA A 217 -14.82 -13.52 10.17
C ALA A 217 -15.22 -13.21 8.71
N ALA A 218 -14.37 -12.50 7.96
CA ALA A 218 -14.61 -12.27 6.53
C ALA A 218 -14.44 -13.55 5.72
N GLY A 219 -13.44 -14.38 6.04
CA GLY A 219 -13.26 -15.71 5.47
C GLY A 219 -14.49 -16.59 5.68
N THR A 220 -14.97 -16.72 6.92
CA THR A 220 -16.17 -17.52 7.24
C THR A 220 -17.40 -17.05 6.48
N ARG A 221 -17.65 -15.73 6.42
CA ARG A 221 -18.78 -15.17 5.67
C ARG A 221 -18.69 -15.44 4.17
N ASN A 222 -17.49 -15.55 3.62
CA ASN A 222 -17.32 -15.79 2.19
C ASN A 222 -17.69 -17.23 1.82
N VAL A 223 -17.36 -18.19 2.69
CA VAL A 223 -17.75 -19.60 2.54
C VAL A 223 -19.26 -19.77 2.67
N ASN A 224 -19.89 -19.10 3.64
CA ASN A 224 -21.32 -19.27 3.95
C ASN A 224 -22.26 -18.48 3.02
N ARG A 225 -21.76 -17.82 1.98
CA ARG A 225 -22.56 -17.07 1.00
C ARG A 225 -22.98 -17.90 -0.22
N GLN A 226 -22.83 -19.22 -0.13
CA GLN A 226 -23.40 -20.17 -1.07
C GLN A 226 -24.91 -20.25 -0.91
#